data_AF-A0A7Y4S5S0-F1
#
_entry.id   AF-A0A7Y4S5S0-F1
#
_cell.length_a   1.000
_cell.length_b   1.000
_cell.length_c   1.000
_cell.angle_alpha   90.00
_cell.angle_beta   90.00
_cell.angle_gamma   90.00
#
_symmetry.space_group_name_H-M   'P 1'
#
loop_
_entity.id
_entity.type
_entity.pdbx_description
1 polymer ?
#
loop_
_entity_poly.entity_id
_entity_poly.type
_entity_poly.pdbx_seq_one_letter_code
_entity_poly.pdbx_strand_id
1 'polypeptide(L)'
;MSVSSTAPLSFEESRALLKDDHQIQEALTKVETLDFSMLTRKLVEEHGWTSEFSQEVEELYRKFLALNIRYPEKKICPTGPIDEFWHAHILDTRAYEKDCNFLFGEFFHHFPYFGMRGPEDRANLETAFQESLDLFVLHYGIDPTAGDVNARSCSPQNCP
;
A
#
# COMPACT_ATOMS: atom_id res chain seq x y z
N MET A 1 16.42 -38.91 -22.14
CA MET A 1 16.91 -37.66 -21.52
C MET A 1 16.25 -36.52 -22.29
N SER A 2 15.22 -35.90 -21.73
CA SER A 2 14.47 -34.81 -22.36
C SER A 2 15.21 -33.51 -22.04
N VAL A 3 15.65 -32.80 -23.07
CA VAL A 3 16.34 -31.52 -22.96
C VAL A 3 15.31 -30.48 -22.53
N SER A 4 15.44 -29.96 -21.31
CA SER A 4 14.69 -28.78 -20.88
C SER A 4 15.20 -27.59 -21.70
N SER A 5 14.34 -27.03 -22.55
CA SER A 5 14.66 -25.83 -23.34
C SER A 5 15.00 -24.67 -22.39
N THR A 6 16.19 -24.12 -22.52
CA THR A 6 16.68 -22.95 -21.76
C THR A 6 16.49 -21.64 -22.51
N ALA A 7 15.64 -21.61 -23.54
CA ALA A 7 15.35 -20.38 -24.27
C ALA A 7 14.54 -19.42 -23.36
N PRO A 8 14.96 -18.14 -23.24
CA PRO A 8 14.16 -17.16 -22.53
C PRO A 8 12.80 -17.00 -23.20
N LEU A 9 11.74 -16.95 -22.38
CA LEU A 9 10.38 -16.75 -22.86
C LEU A 9 10.27 -15.43 -23.62
N SER A 10 9.45 -15.40 -24.68
CA SER A 10 9.04 -14.14 -25.29
C SER A 10 8.21 -13.30 -24.31
N PHE A 11 8.03 -12.01 -24.61
CA PHE A 11 7.17 -11.12 -23.83
C PHE A 11 5.74 -11.67 -23.69
N GLU A 12 5.19 -12.19 -24.78
CA GLU A 12 3.83 -12.75 -24.82
C GLU A 12 3.71 -14.04 -23.99
N GLU A 13 4.69 -14.93 -24.08
CA GLU A 13 4.72 -16.15 -23.26
C GLU A 13 4.93 -15.83 -21.78
N SER A 14 5.79 -14.86 -21.46
CA SER A 14 5.99 -14.38 -20.09
C SER A 14 4.72 -13.76 -19.53
N ARG A 15 4.01 -12.96 -20.34
CA ARG A 15 2.74 -12.33 -19.97
C ARG A 15 1.62 -13.35 -19.76
N ALA A 16 1.55 -14.40 -20.59
CA ALA A 16 0.55 -15.46 -20.45
C ALA A 16 0.73 -16.33 -19.18
N LEU A 17 1.91 -16.28 -18.54
CA LEU A 17 2.16 -16.93 -17.25
C LEU A 17 1.77 -16.06 -16.05
N LEU A 18 1.57 -14.76 -16.25
CA LEU A 18 1.05 -13.89 -15.20
C LEU A 18 -0.41 -14.29 -14.94
N LYS A 19 -0.67 -14.78 -13.72
CA LYS A 19 -2.04 -15.04 -13.28
C LYS A 19 -2.70 -13.69 -13.04
N ASP A 20 -3.67 -13.35 -13.87
CA ASP A 20 -4.53 -12.19 -13.66
C ASP A 20 -5.35 -12.42 -12.38
N ASP A 21 -5.05 -11.68 -11.31
CA ASP A 21 -5.84 -11.73 -10.08
C ASP A 21 -7.04 -10.80 -10.24
N HIS A 22 -8.14 -11.33 -10.77
CA HIS A 22 -9.36 -10.54 -11.00
C HIS A 22 -9.85 -9.80 -9.74
N GLN A 23 -9.59 -10.35 -8.55
CA GLN A 23 -9.98 -9.71 -7.30
C GLN A 23 -9.13 -8.47 -7.00
N ILE A 24 -7.84 -8.44 -7.36
CA ILE A 24 -7.03 -7.22 -7.21
C ILE A 24 -7.50 -6.13 -8.19
N GLN A 25 -7.90 -6.51 -9.40
CA GLN A 25 -8.44 -5.57 -10.39
C GLN A 25 -9.78 -4.97 -9.93
N GLU A 26 -10.70 -5.80 -9.43
CA GLU A 26 -11.95 -5.32 -8.83
C GLU A 26 -11.69 -4.38 -7.64
N ALA A 27 -10.74 -4.71 -6.78
CA ALA A 27 -10.35 -3.88 -5.66
C ALA A 27 -9.79 -2.52 -6.11
N LEU A 28 -8.92 -2.50 -7.14
CA LEU A 28 -8.40 -1.26 -7.73
C LEU A 28 -9.52 -0.40 -8.31
N THR A 29 -10.39 -0.97 -9.15
CA THR A 29 -11.54 -0.24 -9.72
C THR A 29 -12.43 0.35 -8.64
N LYS A 30 -12.63 -0.37 -7.53
CA LYS A 30 -13.39 0.14 -6.39
C LYS A 30 -12.69 1.34 -5.73
N VAL A 31 -11.38 1.23 -5.48
CA VAL A 31 -10.57 2.28 -4.86
C VAL A 31 -10.44 3.53 -5.75
N GLU A 32 -10.40 3.37 -7.07
CA GLU A 32 -10.33 4.47 -8.05
C GLU A 32 -11.49 5.47 -7.94
N THR A 33 -12.63 5.04 -7.39
CA THR A 33 -13.80 5.91 -7.19
C THR A 33 -13.65 6.91 -6.04
N LEU A 34 -12.63 6.74 -5.18
CA LEU A 34 -12.37 7.66 -4.08
C LEU A 34 -11.72 8.97 -4.56
N ASP A 35 -12.17 10.07 -3.98
CA ASP A 35 -11.68 11.42 -4.27
C ASP A 35 -10.70 11.90 -3.19
N PHE A 36 -9.41 11.91 -3.55
CA PHE A 36 -8.34 12.39 -2.68
C PHE A 36 -7.88 13.83 -3.03
N SER A 37 -8.61 14.55 -3.87
CA SER A 37 -8.17 15.87 -4.37
C SER A 37 -7.86 16.89 -3.25
N MET A 38 -8.71 16.96 -2.21
CA MET A 38 -8.48 17.84 -1.06
C MET A 38 -7.32 17.39 -0.18
N LEU A 39 -7.11 16.08 -0.05
CA LEU A 39 -6.02 15.49 0.70
C LEU A 39 -4.67 15.76 0.01
N THR A 40 -4.58 15.47 -1.28
CA THR A 40 -3.42 15.76 -2.14
C THR A 40 -3.09 17.26 -2.11
N ARG A 41 -4.10 18.14 -2.20
CA ARG A 41 -3.90 19.59 -2.08
C ARG A 41 -3.30 19.98 -0.73
N LYS A 42 -3.80 19.40 0.37
CA LYS A 42 -3.30 19.68 1.72
C LYS A 42 -1.84 19.26 1.89
N LEU A 43 -1.47 18.08 1.40
CA LEU A 43 -0.09 17.59 1.47
C LEU A 43 0.88 18.48 0.68
N VAL A 44 0.47 18.97 -0.50
CA VAL A 44 1.26 19.91 -1.28
C VAL A 44 1.39 21.28 -0.58
N GLU A 45 0.29 21.84 -0.08
CA GLU A 45 0.28 23.20 0.51
C GLU A 45 0.92 23.25 1.91
N GLU A 46 0.72 22.23 2.75
CA GLU A 46 1.10 22.26 4.17
C GLU A 46 2.30 21.38 4.52
N HIS A 47 2.52 20.26 3.81
CA HIS A 47 3.64 19.34 4.06
C HIS A 47 4.82 19.57 3.11
N GLY A 48 4.69 20.50 2.15
CA GLY A 48 5.74 20.86 1.20
C GLY A 48 6.03 19.77 0.16
N TRP A 49 5.10 18.85 -0.07
CA TRP A 49 5.22 17.84 -1.11
C TRP A 49 5.13 18.52 -2.49
N THR A 50 5.87 17.99 -3.47
CA THR A 50 5.64 18.40 -4.87
C THR A 50 4.36 17.74 -5.38
N SER A 51 3.73 18.35 -6.39
CA SER A 51 2.56 17.77 -7.04
C SER A 51 2.84 16.38 -7.59
N GLU A 52 4.04 16.17 -8.16
CA GLU A 52 4.47 14.91 -8.74
C GLU A 52 4.61 13.84 -7.66
N PHE A 53 5.30 14.16 -6.55
CA PHE A 53 5.46 13.23 -5.44
C PHE A 53 4.11 12.88 -4.81
N SER A 54 3.22 13.85 -4.65
CA SER A 54 1.88 13.60 -4.11
C SER A 54 1.05 12.69 -5.02
N GLN A 55 1.17 12.82 -6.34
CA GLN A 55 0.49 11.94 -7.30
C GLN A 55 1.05 10.52 -7.25
N GLU A 56 2.37 10.37 -7.23
CA GLU A 56 3.03 9.06 -7.11
C GLU A 56 2.61 8.33 -5.83
N VAL A 57 2.61 9.04 -4.69
CA VAL A 57 2.23 8.46 -3.40
C VAL A 57 0.72 8.17 -3.34
N GLU A 58 -0.14 9.02 -3.92
CA GLU A 58 -1.58 8.75 -4.03
C GLU A 58 -1.81 7.43 -4.79
N GLU A 59 -1.13 7.22 -5.91
CA GLU A 59 -1.23 5.97 -6.67
C GLU A 59 -0.76 4.74 -5.87
N LEU A 60 0.30 4.88 -5.08
CA LEU A 60 0.78 3.82 -4.19
C LEU A 60 -0.20 3.55 -3.06
N TYR A 61 -0.82 4.59 -2.50
CA TYR A 61 -1.83 4.48 -1.45
C TYR A 61 -3.09 3.77 -1.96
N ARG A 62 -3.53 4.05 -3.19
CA ARG A 62 -4.64 3.32 -3.82
C ARG A 62 -4.34 1.83 -3.97
N LYS A 63 -3.13 1.50 -4.43
CA LYS A 63 -2.63 0.12 -4.51
C LYS A 63 -2.56 -0.57 -3.14
N PHE A 64 -2.16 0.17 -2.10
CA PHE A 64 -2.17 -0.31 -0.71
C PHE A 64 -3.59 -0.63 -0.21
N LEU A 65 -4.57 0.25 -0.45
CA LEU A 65 -5.97 -0.01 -0.11
C LEU A 65 -6.51 -1.26 -0.84
N ALA A 66 -6.22 -1.40 -2.14
CA ALA A 66 -6.64 -2.56 -2.92
C ALA A 66 -6.04 -3.88 -2.39
N LEU A 67 -4.78 -3.88 -1.98
CA LEU A 67 -4.16 -5.04 -1.34
C LEU A 67 -4.86 -5.42 -0.02
N ASN A 68 -5.25 -4.44 0.80
CA ASN A 68 -5.96 -4.69 2.05
C ASN A 68 -7.39 -5.21 1.81
N ILE A 69 -8.05 -4.82 0.71
CA ILE A 69 -9.33 -5.43 0.29
C ILE A 69 -9.09 -6.89 -0.13
N ARG A 70 -8.03 -7.14 -0.90
CA ARG A 70 -7.72 -8.46 -1.46
C ARG A 70 -7.29 -9.49 -0.42
N TYR A 71 -6.62 -9.05 0.65
CA TYR A 71 -6.04 -9.88 1.70
C TYR A 71 -6.43 -9.40 3.11
N PRO A 72 -7.72 -9.44 3.47
CA PRO A 72 -8.20 -8.92 4.75
C PRO A 72 -7.58 -9.63 5.97
N GLU A 73 -7.09 -10.86 5.80
CA GLU A 73 -6.42 -11.64 6.84
C GLU A 73 -4.92 -11.33 7.00
N LYS A 74 -4.31 -10.60 6.06
CA LYS A 74 -2.88 -10.26 6.11
C LYS A 74 -2.66 -8.90 6.76
N LYS A 75 -1.56 -8.79 7.50
CA LYS A 75 -1.05 -7.50 7.95
C LYS A 75 -0.21 -6.90 6.84
N ILE A 76 -0.75 -5.91 6.16
CA ILE A 76 -0.04 -5.20 5.09
C ILE A 76 0.48 -3.88 5.66
N CYS A 77 1.79 -3.71 5.64
CA CYS A 77 2.47 -2.54 6.15
C CYS A 77 2.73 -1.53 5.02
N PRO A 78 2.38 -0.25 5.20
CA PRO A 78 2.71 0.80 4.24
C PRO A 78 4.22 1.12 4.28
N THR A 79 4.75 1.66 3.18
CA THR A 79 6.06 2.35 3.18
C THR A 79 5.90 3.74 3.79
N GLY A 80 7.01 4.41 4.15
CA GLY A 80 6.96 5.72 4.81
C GLY A 80 6.04 6.75 4.11
N PRO A 81 6.18 6.97 2.79
CA PRO A 81 5.29 7.88 2.08
C PRO A 81 3.81 7.46 2.08
N ILE A 82 3.54 6.15 1.92
CA ILE A 82 2.18 5.60 1.97
C ILE A 82 1.57 5.81 3.36
N ASP A 83 2.36 5.62 4.42
CA ASP A 83 1.96 5.81 5.82
C ASP A 83 1.60 7.28 6.10
N GLU A 84 2.41 8.22 5.61
CA GLU A 84 2.15 9.65 5.77
C GLU A 84 0.86 10.09 5.05
N PHE A 85 0.65 9.59 3.83
CA PHE A 85 -0.61 9.84 3.10
C PHE A 85 -1.81 9.22 3.83
N TRP A 86 -1.66 8.01 4.36
CA TRP A 86 -2.70 7.35 5.13
C TRP A 86 -3.03 8.12 6.42
N HIS A 87 -2.04 8.63 7.14
CA HIS A 87 -2.27 9.48 8.32
C HIS A 87 -3.05 10.74 7.95
N ALA A 88 -2.68 11.41 6.87
CA ALA A 88 -3.39 12.59 6.42
C ALA A 88 -4.85 12.26 6.03
N HIS A 89 -5.11 11.09 5.45
CA HIS A 89 -6.48 10.60 5.21
C HIS A 89 -7.25 10.36 6.52
N ILE A 90 -6.63 9.71 7.52
CA ILE A 90 -7.24 9.47 8.85
C ILE A 90 -7.67 10.78 9.53
N LEU A 91 -6.89 11.86 9.36
CA LEU A 91 -7.19 13.16 9.96
C LEU A 91 -8.46 13.80 9.40
N ASP A 92 -8.84 13.53 8.15
CA ASP A 92 -10.20 13.81 7.66
C ASP A 92 -11.15 12.67 8.08
N THR A 93 -11.45 12.62 9.37
CA THR A 93 -12.22 11.54 10.00
C THR A 93 -13.56 11.24 9.31
N ARG A 94 -14.22 12.24 8.71
CA ARG A 94 -15.50 12.04 8.00
C ARG A 94 -15.31 11.38 6.65
N ALA A 95 -14.33 11.84 5.86
CA ALA A 95 -13.98 11.18 4.61
C ALA A 95 -13.48 9.77 4.88
N TYR A 96 -12.60 9.61 5.88
CA TYR A 96 -12.01 8.34 6.24
C TYR A 96 -13.05 7.29 6.67
N GLU A 97 -13.98 7.65 7.56
CA GLU A 97 -15.06 6.75 7.98
C GLU A 97 -15.94 6.32 6.79
N LYS A 98 -16.32 7.26 5.92
CA LYS A 98 -17.13 7.00 4.73
C LYS A 98 -16.41 6.04 3.78
N ASP A 99 -15.14 6.33 3.48
CA ASP A 99 -14.36 5.57 2.53
C ASP A 99 -14.03 4.17 3.08
N CYS A 100 -13.74 4.05 4.38
CA CYS A 100 -13.55 2.75 5.03
C CYS A 100 -14.81 1.88 4.96
N ASN A 101 -15.98 2.44 5.31
CA ASN A 101 -17.25 1.73 5.20
C ASN A 101 -17.55 1.32 3.75
N PHE A 102 -17.23 2.16 2.78
CA PHE A 102 -17.40 1.82 1.37
C PHE A 102 -16.47 0.70 0.92
N LEU A 103 -15.17 0.78 1.25
CA LEU A 103 -14.16 -0.16 0.81
C LEU A 103 -14.22 -1.50 1.56
N PHE A 104 -14.23 -1.45 2.89
CA PHE A 104 -14.03 -2.59 3.79
C PHE A 104 -15.33 -3.03 4.49
N GLY A 105 -16.37 -2.18 4.51
CA GLY A 105 -17.60 -2.43 5.27
C GLY A 105 -17.49 -2.10 6.76
N GLU A 106 -16.31 -1.66 7.21
CA GLU A 106 -16.01 -1.26 8.58
C GLU A 106 -14.86 -0.26 8.61
N PHE A 107 -14.56 0.29 9.79
CA PHE A 107 -13.45 1.22 9.97
C PHE A 107 -12.11 0.48 9.82
N PHE A 108 -11.24 0.96 8.91
CA PHE A 108 -9.92 0.36 8.73
C PHE A 108 -8.97 0.90 9.81
N HIS A 109 -8.74 0.10 10.86
CA HIS A 109 -8.01 0.59 12.02
C HIS A 109 -6.50 0.68 11.79
N HIS A 110 -5.93 1.86 12.07
CA HIS A 110 -4.49 2.05 12.16
C HIS A 110 -3.96 1.65 13.55
N PHE A 111 -2.92 0.80 13.60
CA PHE A 111 -2.23 0.42 14.84
C PHE A 111 -0.76 0.91 14.83
N PRO A 112 -0.46 2.11 15.40
CA PRO A 112 0.85 2.74 15.26
C PRO A 112 1.97 2.07 16.10
N TYR A 113 1.61 1.11 16.96
CA TYR A 113 2.54 0.51 17.91
C TYR A 113 3.12 -0.83 17.43
N PHE A 114 2.88 -1.23 16.17
CA PHE A 114 3.42 -2.48 15.64
C PHE A 114 4.96 -2.40 15.60
N GLY A 115 5.62 -3.39 16.19
CA GLY A 115 7.08 -3.43 16.33
C GLY A 115 7.64 -2.77 17.58
N MET A 116 6.79 -2.19 18.45
CA MET A 116 7.23 -1.48 19.66
C MET A 116 7.13 -2.32 20.94
N ARG A 117 6.53 -3.52 20.89
CA ARG A 117 6.25 -4.34 22.10
C ARG A 117 7.36 -5.33 22.46
N GLY A 118 8.55 -5.17 21.88
CA GLY A 118 9.73 -6.00 22.14
C GLY A 118 10.31 -6.63 20.87
N PRO A 119 11.38 -7.45 21.01
CA PRO A 119 12.11 -8.00 19.87
C PRO A 119 11.27 -8.88 18.95
N GLU A 120 10.35 -9.68 19.50
CA GLU A 120 9.45 -10.53 18.71
C GLU A 120 8.48 -9.71 17.87
N ASP A 121 7.89 -8.66 18.45
CA ASP A 121 6.99 -7.76 17.72
C ASP A 121 7.72 -7.00 16.61
N ARG A 122 9.00 -6.64 16.84
CA ARG A 122 9.88 -6.04 15.82
C ARG A 122 10.14 -7.00 14.66
N ALA A 123 10.48 -8.26 14.94
CA ALA A 123 10.68 -9.27 13.90
C ALA A 123 9.39 -9.54 13.09
N ASN A 124 8.23 -9.53 13.76
CA ASN A 124 6.93 -9.64 13.10
C ASN A 124 6.65 -8.45 12.17
N LEU A 125 7.01 -7.23 12.57
CA LEU A 125 6.91 -6.04 11.71
C LEU A 125 7.81 -6.16 10.48
N GLU A 126 9.07 -6.56 10.66
CA GLU A 126 10.01 -6.74 9.55
C GLU A 126 9.52 -7.80 8.55
N THR A 127 8.99 -8.91 9.05
CA THR A 127 8.41 -9.98 8.22
C THR A 127 7.18 -9.47 7.45
N ALA A 128 6.23 -8.82 8.14
CA ALA A 128 5.03 -8.28 7.52
C ALA A 128 5.35 -7.19 6.48
N PHE A 129 6.36 -6.36 6.75
CA PHE A 129 6.84 -5.35 5.80
C PHE A 129 7.40 -6.00 4.53
N GLN A 130 8.26 -7.01 4.67
CA GLN A 130 8.80 -7.73 3.50
C GLN A 130 7.69 -8.42 2.70
N GLU A 131 6.75 -9.10 3.37
CA GLU A 131 5.60 -9.70 2.69
C GLU A 131 4.74 -8.65 1.96
N SER A 132 4.65 -7.43 2.49
CA SER A 132 3.92 -6.33 1.85
C SER A 132 4.62 -5.88 0.57
N LEU A 133 5.95 -5.75 0.59
CA LEU A 133 6.73 -5.44 -0.61
C LEU A 133 6.57 -6.52 -1.68
N ASP A 134 6.62 -7.79 -1.27
CA ASP A 134 6.43 -8.92 -2.18
C ASP A 134 5.04 -8.89 -2.84
N LEU A 135 4.00 -8.47 -2.13
CA LEU A 135 2.66 -8.28 -2.70
C LEU A 135 2.61 -7.14 -3.71
N PHE A 136 3.30 -6.02 -3.46
CA PHE A 136 3.40 -4.93 -4.44
C PHE A 136 4.12 -5.37 -5.72
N VAL A 137 5.23 -6.10 -5.59
CA VAL A 137 5.97 -6.65 -6.73
C VAL A 137 5.11 -7.66 -7.48
N LEU A 138 4.44 -8.57 -6.75
CA LEU A 138 3.60 -9.61 -7.34
C LEU A 138 2.45 -9.04 -8.17
N HIS A 139 1.72 -8.05 -7.64
CA HIS A 139 0.49 -7.56 -8.28
C HIS A 139 0.70 -6.40 -9.23
N TYR A 140 1.71 -5.57 -8.96
CA TYR A 140 1.89 -4.31 -9.68
C TYR A 140 3.24 -4.21 -10.39
N GLY A 141 4.18 -5.13 -10.13
CA GLY A 141 5.52 -5.08 -10.71
C GLY A 141 6.34 -3.87 -10.28
N ILE A 142 6.00 -3.26 -9.14
CA ILE A 142 6.66 -2.05 -8.62
C ILE A 142 7.29 -2.31 -7.25
N ASP A 143 8.38 -1.61 -6.99
CA ASP A 143 8.94 -1.44 -5.65
C ASP A 143 8.35 -0.15 -5.03
N PRO A 144 7.52 -0.24 -3.98
CA PRO A 144 6.86 0.92 -3.39
C PRO A 144 7.76 1.70 -2.41
N THR A 145 9.02 1.30 -2.22
CA THR A 145 9.90 1.90 -1.21
C THR A 145 10.45 3.27 -1.62
N ALA A 146 10.47 3.59 -2.91
CA ALA A 146 11.17 4.77 -3.43
C ALA A 146 12.61 4.92 -2.87
N GLY A 147 13.26 3.80 -2.53
CA GLY A 147 14.59 3.75 -1.92
C GLY A 147 14.62 3.63 -0.38
N ASP A 148 13.47 3.75 0.30
CA ASP A 148 13.35 3.54 1.75
C ASP A 148 12.92 2.11 2.10
N VAL A 149 13.91 1.23 2.23
CA VAL A 149 13.71 -0.21 2.44
C VAL A 149 13.47 -0.63 3.89
N ASN A 150 13.34 0.33 4.82
CA ASN A 150 13.28 0.01 6.24
C ASN A 150 11.84 -0.15 6.75
N ALA A 151 11.58 -1.22 7.49
CA ALA A 151 10.35 -1.37 8.25
C ALA A 151 10.34 -0.38 9.44
N ARG A 152 9.41 0.57 9.43
CA ARG A 152 9.32 1.62 10.45
C ARG A 152 8.07 1.43 11.30
N SER A 153 8.22 1.60 12.61
CA SER A 153 7.08 1.94 13.46
C SER A 153 6.77 3.42 13.25
N CYS A 154 5.50 3.81 13.24
CA CYS A 154 5.11 5.19 12.99
C CYS A 154 5.78 6.13 14.00
N SER A 155 6.29 7.26 13.50
CA SER A 155 6.74 8.35 14.37
C SER A 155 5.54 8.94 15.11
N PRO A 156 5.71 9.47 16.33
CA PRO A 156 4.64 10.19 17.02
C PRO A 156 4.21 11.39 16.17
N GLN A 157 2.96 11.40 15.71
CA GLN A 157 2.38 12.60 15.14
C GLN A 157 1.89 13.51 16.27
N ASN A 158 2.36 14.76 16.28
CA ASN A 158 1.85 15.79 17.19
C ASN A 158 0.55 16.35 16.61
N CYS A 159 -0.56 15.65 16.83
CA CYS A 159 -1.90 16.22 16.64
C CYS A 159 -2.39 16.86 17.96
N PRO A 160 -3.06 18.02 17.92
CA PRO A 160 -3.59 18.70 19.10
C PRO A 160 -4.67 17.90 19.84
#